data_AF-A0AAN0J4A7-F1
#
_entry.id   AF-A0AAN0J4A7-F1
#
_cell.length_a   1.000
_cell.length_b   1.000
_cell.length_c   1.000
_cell.angle_alpha   90.00
_cell.angle_beta   90.00
_cell.angle_gamma   90.00
#
_symmetry.space_group_name_H-M   'P 1'
#
loop_
_entity.id
_entity.type
_entity.pdbx_description
1 polymer ?
#
loop_
_entity_poly.entity_id
_entity_poly.type
_entity_poly.pdbx_seq_one_letter_code
_entity_poly.pdbx_strand_id
1 'polypeptide(L)'
;MCRYVEEYLGITGLSEITTIDHLFNEIKQYYSFLNCNLVREIAVMFLPSKCDIQMKLTHYMQKLTTFEESSSLQHIIDIIEETIDPTHDMTNAVCEVVFKLDRRWGRVSLESFKEVIHHIFEDNIRVLSHIRIEKGSICIKYSAPIAQSEVLIKKASSQINFMQQIGIIEMSVGDHFVLKSFDEIIFEKFFLDAAESASLMQLELLLQLRIDIDHRNETGMTALMAASDNCHHQVVELLLKVEGADINIQNNNGWTALMVASDNGHHQVVELLLKEGADVNIQNNNGWTPLMAASDNGYHQIVELLLKKGAVVYIKNKNGWAALLTASDNGHHQVVELLLNKGADVNIQNNNGWTPLMAASDNGYHQIVELLLKEGADVNIQNNNGWTALMTASDNGYHQIVELLLKEGADVNIQDNDGWTALMIASAKGHHQVVELLLKEGADVNIQNNNGLTAPMIASENGCHQVVELLLKVEGADVNIQNNNGWTALMVASDNGHHQESAQTFYIACI
;
A
#
# COMPACT_ATOMS: atom_id res chain seq x y z
N MET A 1 -35.16 -37.29 19.86
CA MET A 1 -34.54 -36.91 18.58
C MET A 1 -35.46 -36.01 17.75
N CYS A 2 -36.67 -36.44 17.34
CA CYS A 2 -37.60 -35.59 16.55
C CYS A 2 -37.92 -34.22 17.17
N ARG A 3 -38.25 -34.21 18.48
CA ARG A 3 -38.51 -32.97 19.23
C ARG A 3 -37.30 -32.03 19.24
N TYR A 4 -36.08 -32.56 19.34
CA TYR A 4 -34.85 -31.77 19.30
C TYR A 4 -34.59 -31.16 17.93
N VAL A 5 -34.95 -31.85 16.84
CA VAL A 5 -34.82 -31.32 15.48
C VAL A 5 -35.85 -30.22 15.21
N GLU A 6 -37.11 -30.44 15.61
CA GLU A 6 -38.17 -29.43 15.54
C GLU A 6 -37.79 -28.18 16.35
N GLU A 7 -37.24 -28.39 17.54
CA GLU A 7 -36.77 -27.34 18.44
C GLU A 7 -35.53 -26.60 17.90
N TYR A 8 -34.57 -27.32 17.32
CA TYR A 8 -33.36 -26.80 16.69
C TYR A 8 -33.64 -26.00 15.41
N LEU A 9 -34.61 -26.42 14.62
CA LEU A 9 -35.02 -25.72 13.39
C LEU A 9 -36.07 -24.63 13.64
N GLY A 10 -36.66 -24.59 14.84
CA GLY A 10 -37.82 -23.74 15.13
C GLY A 10 -39.06 -24.09 14.29
N ILE A 11 -39.19 -25.35 13.84
CA ILE A 11 -40.29 -25.83 13.00
C ILE A 11 -41.16 -26.77 13.83
N THR A 12 -42.48 -26.59 13.79
CA THR A 12 -43.45 -27.51 14.41
C THR A 12 -44.12 -28.36 13.35
N GLY A 13 -44.31 -29.65 13.63
CA GLY A 13 -45.07 -30.53 12.73
C GLY A 13 -44.23 -31.22 11.64
N LEU A 14 -42.90 -31.31 11.81
CA LEU A 14 -42.04 -32.12 10.93
C LEU A 14 -42.49 -33.60 10.94
N SER A 15 -43.06 -34.05 12.06
CA SER A 15 -43.67 -35.37 12.23
C SER A 15 -44.91 -35.64 11.35
N GLU A 16 -45.54 -34.60 10.80
CA GLU A 16 -46.73 -34.71 9.95
C GLU A 16 -46.40 -34.72 8.45
N ILE A 17 -45.12 -34.50 8.10
CA ILE A 17 -44.65 -34.42 6.72
C ILE A 17 -44.52 -35.83 6.11
N THR A 18 -45.20 -36.04 4.97
CA THR A 18 -45.26 -37.34 4.31
C THR A 18 -44.51 -37.40 2.97
N THR A 19 -44.04 -36.26 2.44
CA THR A 19 -43.33 -36.19 1.15
C THR A 19 -42.03 -35.41 1.26
N ILE A 20 -41.04 -35.81 0.43
CA ILE A 20 -39.72 -35.18 0.42
C ILE A 20 -39.77 -33.74 -0.08
N ASP A 21 -40.66 -33.43 -1.05
CA ASP A 21 -40.82 -32.07 -1.58
C ASP A 21 -41.43 -31.12 -0.55
N HIS A 22 -42.35 -31.62 0.29
CA HIS A 22 -42.91 -30.85 1.40
C HIS A 22 -41.87 -30.59 2.47
N LEU A 23 -41.10 -31.62 2.86
CA LEU A 23 -39.98 -31.46 3.80
C LEU A 23 -39.01 -30.38 3.29
N PHE A 24 -38.55 -30.52 2.04
CA PHE A 24 -37.62 -29.58 1.45
C PHE A 24 -38.19 -28.16 1.37
N ASN A 25 -39.45 -27.96 1.00
CA ASN A 25 -40.05 -26.63 1.00
C ASN A 25 -40.08 -25.98 2.39
N GLU A 26 -40.36 -26.76 3.44
CA GLU A 26 -40.34 -26.27 4.82
C GLU A 26 -38.91 -25.92 5.28
N ILE A 27 -37.93 -26.78 4.99
CA ILE A 27 -36.55 -26.54 5.41
C ILE A 27 -35.75 -25.62 4.46
N LYS A 28 -36.30 -25.27 3.28
CA LYS A 28 -35.63 -24.47 2.23
C LYS A 28 -35.14 -23.12 2.70
N GLN A 29 -35.92 -22.47 3.56
CA GLN A 29 -35.58 -21.16 4.09
C GLN A 29 -34.40 -21.17 5.09
N TYR A 30 -33.93 -22.36 5.47
CA TYR A 30 -32.83 -22.56 6.41
C TYR A 30 -31.58 -23.15 5.74
N TYR A 31 -31.59 -23.38 4.42
CA TYR A 31 -30.48 -24.04 3.71
C TYR A 31 -29.12 -23.39 3.93
N SER A 32 -29.07 -22.08 4.18
CA SER A 32 -27.83 -21.36 4.50
C SER A 32 -27.12 -21.86 5.77
N PHE A 33 -27.82 -22.61 6.64
CA PHE A 33 -27.31 -23.14 7.92
C PHE A 33 -27.47 -24.65 8.05
N LEU A 34 -28.08 -25.30 7.06
CA LEU A 34 -28.25 -26.74 7.04
C LEU A 34 -27.18 -27.35 6.16
N ASN A 35 -26.56 -28.43 6.61
CA ASN A 35 -25.66 -29.21 5.77
C ASN A 35 -26.37 -30.42 5.15
N CYS A 36 -25.79 -30.97 4.08
CA CYS A 36 -26.37 -32.09 3.35
C CYS A 36 -26.57 -33.35 4.22
N ASN A 37 -25.72 -33.58 5.22
CA ASN A 37 -25.82 -34.76 6.10
C ASN A 37 -26.99 -34.62 7.08
N LEU A 38 -27.16 -33.43 7.67
CA LEU A 38 -28.25 -33.07 8.55
C LEU A 38 -29.59 -33.15 7.81
N VAL A 39 -29.66 -32.60 6.59
CA VAL A 39 -30.87 -32.71 5.74
C VAL A 39 -31.20 -34.17 5.42
N ARG A 40 -30.19 -34.98 5.12
CA ARG A 40 -30.35 -36.43 4.91
C ARG A 40 -30.86 -37.12 6.17
N GLU A 41 -30.34 -36.79 7.34
CA GLU A 41 -30.74 -37.38 8.63
C GLU A 41 -32.18 -36.99 9.01
N ILE A 42 -32.57 -35.73 8.80
CA ILE A 42 -33.96 -35.26 8.96
C ILE A 42 -34.88 -36.05 8.01
N ALA A 43 -34.51 -36.18 6.73
CA ALA A 43 -35.30 -36.92 5.76
C ALA A 43 -35.48 -38.39 6.13
N VAL A 44 -34.43 -39.05 6.66
CA VAL A 44 -34.51 -40.44 7.15
C VAL A 44 -35.37 -40.57 8.40
N MET A 45 -35.37 -39.56 9.27
CA MET A 45 -36.08 -39.58 10.56
C MET A 45 -37.59 -39.38 10.42
N PHE A 46 -38.02 -38.52 9.49
CA PHE A 46 -39.40 -38.08 9.39
C PHE A 46 -40.18 -38.67 8.22
N LEU A 47 -39.52 -39.25 7.20
CA LEU A 47 -40.23 -39.81 6.03
C LEU A 47 -40.41 -41.34 6.12
N PRO A 48 -41.65 -41.86 5.97
CA PRO A 48 -41.98 -43.27 6.24
C PRO A 48 -41.56 -44.30 5.17
N SER A 49 -40.93 -43.91 4.03
CA SER A 49 -40.56 -44.88 2.97
C SER A 49 -39.11 -44.75 2.48
N LYS A 50 -38.29 -45.78 2.76
CA LYS A 50 -36.83 -45.80 2.56
C LYS A 50 -36.35 -45.99 1.11
N CYS A 51 -37.22 -46.06 0.09
CA CYS A 51 -36.81 -46.57 -1.22
C CYS A 51 -36.48 -45.52 -2.31
N ASP A 52 -36.78 -44.24 -2.11
CA ASP A 52 -36.55 -43.20 -3.15
C ASP A 52 -35.83 -41.94 -2.62
N ILE A 53 -35.56 -41.93 -1.32
CA ILE A 53 -34.96 -40.80 -0.59
C ILE A 53 -33.49 -40.64 -1.00
N GLN A 54 -32.73 -41.74 -1.08
CA GLN A 54 -31.29 -41.72 -1.37
C GLN A 54 -30.96 -41.22 -2.79
N MET A 55 -31.72 -41.64 -3.81
CA MET A 55 -31.53 -41.17 -5.20
C MET A 55 -31.90 -39.70 -5.36
N LYS A 56 -33.04 -39.26 -4.80
CA LYS A 56 -33.45 -37.85 -4.87
C LYS A 56 -32.48 -36.96 -4.09
N LEU A 57 -32.07 -37.35 -2.88
CA LEU A 57 -31.02 -36.63 -2.14
C LEU A 57 -29.72 -36.59 -2.91
N THR A 58 -29.29 -37.68 -3.55
CA THR A 58 -28.03 -37.69 -4.35
C THR A 58 -28.13 -36.75 -5.56
N HIS A 59 -29.26 -36.74 -6.27
CA HIS A 59 -29.50 -35.83 -7.41
C HIS A 59 -29.57 -34.35 -6.99
N TYR A 60 -30.17 -34.06 -5.83
CA TYR A 60 -30.23 -32.71 -5.27
C TYR A 60 -28.88 -32.27 -4.66
N MET A 61 -28.19 -33.17 -3.97
CA MET A 61 -26.83 -32.95 -3.47
C MET A 61 -25.85 -32.74 -4.60
N GLN A 62 -26.03 -33.33 -5.79
CA GLN A 62 -25.22 -33.00 -6.97
C GLN A 62 -25.36 -31.53 -7.44
N LYS A 63 -26.39 -30.80 -6.98
CA LYS A 63 -26.49 -29.33 -7.09
C LYS A 63 -25.84 -28.63 -5.87
N LEU A 64 -24.66 -29.11 -5.48
CA LEU A 64 -23.91 -28.82 -4.24
C LEU A 64 -23.74 -27.34 -3.86
N THR A 65 -23.96 -26.39 -4.76
CA THR A 65 -23.69 -24.96 -4.53
C THR A 65 -24.60 -24.29 -3.50
N THR A 66 -25.66 -24.95 -3.00
CA THR A 66 -26.61 -24.38 -2.05
C THR A 66 -26.41 -24.76 -0.58
N PHE A 67 -25.52 -25.70 -0.26
CA PHE A 67 -25.31 -26.19 1.12
C PHE A 67 -23.85 -26.03 1.52
N GLU A 68 -23.59 -25.60 2.76
CA GLU A 68 -22.22 -25.41 3.29
C GLU A 68 -21.59 -26.72 3.80
N GLU A 69 -20.25 -26.79 3.83
CA GLU A 69 -19.50 -27.89 4.45
C GLU A 69 -19.44 -27.70 5.97
N SER A 70 -20.05 -28.59 6.77
CA SER A 70 -19.63 -28.99 8.14
C SER A 70 -20.65 -29.96 8.83
N SER A 71 -20.50 -30.18 10.14
CA SER A 71 -20.69 -31.38 11.00
C SER A 71 -22.04 -32.13 11.03
N SER A 72 -22.05 -33.41 11.43
CA SER A 72 -23.27 -34.26 11.52
C SER A 72 -24.27 -33.82 12.62
N LEU A 73 -25.55 -34.21 12.53
CA LEU A 73 -26.55 -33.96 13.59
C LEU A 73 -26.07 -34.51 14.93
N GLN A 74 -25.38 -35.65 14.93
CA GLN A 74 -24.83 -36.25 16.14
C GLN A 74 -23.78 -35.34 16.78
N HIS A 75 -22.91 -34.71 16.00
CA HIS A 75 -21.93 -33.76 16.53
C HIS A 75 -22.59 -32.51 17.12
N ILE A 76 -23.67 -32.01 16.52
CA ILE A 76 -24.47 -30.91 17.07
C ILE A 76 -25.13 -31.33 18.39
N ILE A 77 -25.69 -32.53 18.45
CA ILE A 77 -26.28 -33.11 19.67
C ILE A 77 -25.21 -33.28 20.75
N ASP A 78 -24.05 -33.84 20.42
CA ASP A 78 -22.94 -34.08 21.36
C ASP A 78 -22.41 -32.74 21.93
N ILE A 79 -22.25 -31.71 21.09
CA ILE A 79 -21.91 -30.35 21.54
C ILE A 79 -22.97 -29.82 22.51
N ILE A 80 -24.25 -29.94 22.17
CA ILE A 80 -25.35 -29.47 23.02
C ILE A 80 -25.35 -30.23 24.36
N GLU A 81 -25.16 -31.56 24.33
CA GLU A 81 -25.13 -32.42 25.51
C GLU A 81 -23.90 -32.18 26.41
N GLU A 82 -22.72 -31.93 25.85
CA GLU A 82 -21.51 -31.54 26.60
C GLU A 82 -21.64 -30.14 27.22
N THR A 83 -22.44 -29.28 26.61
CA THR A 83 -22.59 -27.87 27.01
C THR A 83 -23.71 -27.65 28.04
N ILE A 84 -24.65 -28.59 28.18
CA ILE A 84 -25.71 -28.56 29.19
C ILE A 84 -25.17 -29.15 30.51
N ASP A 85 -25.00 -28.34 31.56
CA ASP A 85 -24.78 -28.85 32.93
C ASP A 85 -26.12 -29.38 33.48
N PRO A 86 -26.30 -30.70 33.64
CA PRO A 86 -27.57 -31.28 34.07
C PRO A 86 -27.82 -31.16 35.59
N THR A 87 -26.88 -30.59 36.36
CA THR A 87 -26.79 -30.85 37.81
C THR A 87 -27.13 -29.68 38.75
N HIS A 88 -27.69 -28.56 38.26
CA HIS A 88 -28.00 -27.41 39.12
C HIS A 88 -29.48 -27.05 39.25
N ASP A 89 -29.83 -26.68 40.48
CA ASP A 89 -31.17 -26.46 41.00
C ASP A 89 -31.82 -25.18 40.43
N MET A 90 -32.99 -25.34 39.79
CA MET A 90 -33.78 -24.31 39.08
C MET A 90 -34.51 -23.35 40.04
N THR A 91 -33.93 -23.03 41.20
CA THR A 91 -34.59 -22.27 42.27
C THR A 91 -34.38 -20.76 42.18
N ASN A 92 -33.48 -20.28 41.32
CA ASN A 92 -33.24 -18.85 41.10
C ASN A 92 -33.86 -18.35 39.79
N ALA A 93 -34.46 -17.16 39.82
CA ALA A 93 -34.99 -16.50 38.62
C ALA A 93 -33.85 -16.20 37.62
N VAL A 94 -34.01 -16.67 36.39
CA VAL A 94 -33.08 -16.46 35.27
C VAL A 94 -33.69 -15.51 34.24
N CYS A 95 -32.86 -14.70 33.58
CA CYS A 95 -33.23 -13.99 32.36
C CYS A 95 -32.62 -14.70 31.14
N GLU A 96 -33.35 -14.66 30.01
CA GLU A 96 -32.84 -15.16 28.73
C GLU A 96 -31.95 -14.10 28.07
N VAL A 97 -30.76 -14.47 27.63
CA VAL A 97 -29.91 -13.66 26.76
C VAL A 97 -29.97 -14.27 25.37
N VAL A 98 -30.47 -13.53 24.39
CA VAL A 98 -30.69 -14.01 23.03
C VAL A 98 -29.72 -13.30 22.09
N PHE A 99 -28.99 -14.08 21.29
CA PHE A 99 -28.17 -13.58 20.19
C PHE A 99 -28.77 -14.06 18.87
N LYS A 100 -28.97 -13.15 17.91
CA LYS A 100 -29.20 -13.52 16.51
C LYS A 100 -27.96 -13.21 15.70
N LEU A 101 -27.50 -14.21 14.97
CA LEU A 101 -26.26 -14.21 14.22
C LEU A 101 -26.52 -14.20 12.71
N ASP A 102 -25.69 -13.47 11.97
CA ASP A 102 -25.66 -13.48 10.50
C ASP A 102 -25.44 -14.92 9.94
N ARG A 103 -25.93 -15.16 8.72
CA ARG A 103 -25.74 -16.40 7.96
C ARG A 103 -24.32 -16.95 7.88
N ARG A 104 -23.31 -16.10 7.97
CA ARG A 104 -21.91 -16.51 7.87
C ARG A 104 -21.40 -17.29 9.10
N TRP A 105 -22.14 -17.26 10.22
CA TRP A 105 -21.88 -18.13 11.37
C TRP A 105 -22.17 -19.62 11.09
N GLY A 106 -22.85 -19.98 9.99
CA GLY A 106 -23.09 -21.37 9.61
C GLY A 106 -21.83 -22.22 9.42
N ARG A 107 -20.69 -21.59 9.12
CA ARG A 107 -19.37 -22.25 8.98
C ARG A 107 -18.56 -22.31 10.28
N VAL A 108 -19.03 -21.62 11.32
CA VAL A 108 -18.29 -21.40 12.56
C VAL A 108 -18.85 -22.29 13.67
N SER A 109 -17.97 -22.87 14.50
CA SER A 109 -18.39 -23.75 15.58
C SER A 109 -19.09 -23.00 16.72
N LEU A 110 -19.97 -23.68 17.46
CA LEU A 110 -20.56 -23.15 18.69
C LEU A 110 -19.49 -22.78 19.72
N GLU A 111 -18.39 -23.53 19.74
CA GLU A 111 -17.27 -23.29 20.65
C GLU A 111 -16.63 -21.92 20.41
N SER A 112 -16.40 -21.57 19.14
CA SER A 112 -15.95 -20.24 18.74
C SER A 112 -16.94 -19.15 19.17
N PHE A 113 -18.25 -19.44 19.15
CA PHE A 113 -19.25 -18.50 19.65
C PHE A 113 -19.22 -18.37 21.18
N LYS A 114 -18.93 -19.45 21.93
CA LYS A 114 -18.77 -19.34 23.39
C LYS A 114 -17.64 -18.38 23.75
N GLU A 115 -16.49 -18.46 23.08
CA GLU A 115 -15.37 -17.55 23.28
C GLU A 115 -15.75 -16.08 23.04
N VAL A 116 -16.57 -15.81 22.01
CA VAL A 116 -17.16 -14.48 21.76
C VAL A 116 -18.00 -14.01 22.94
N ILE A 117 -18.86 -14.89 23.47
CA ILE A 117 -19.71 -14.57 24.61
C ILE A 117 -18.87 -14.33 25.87
N HIS A 118 -17.86 -15.16 26.12
CA HIS A 118 -16.89 -14.93 27.19
C HIS A 118 -16.21 -13.57 27.03
N HIS A 119 -15.90 -13.16 25.81
CA HIS A 119 -15.33 -11.84 25.56
C HIS A 119 -16.32 -10.70 25.88
N ILE A 120 -17.58 -10.81 25.45
CA ILE A 120 -18.58 -9.75 25.68
C ILE A 120 -18.92 -9.62 27.19
N PHE A 121 -18.96 -10.73 27.93
CA PHE A 121 -19.49 -10.74 29.31
C PHE A 121 -18.51 -11.08 30.43
N GLU A 122 -17.33 -11.63 30.13
CA GLU A 122 -16.44 -12.37 31.07
C GLU A 122 -17.16 -13.58 31.72
N ASP A 123 -16.44 -14.42 32.49
CA ASP A 123 -16.78 -15.79 32.98
C ASP A 123 -18.07 -15.99 33.83
N ASN A 124 -19.10 -15.18 33.64
CA ASN A 124 -20.29 -15.13 34.49
C ASN A 124 -21.58 -15.63 33.83
N ILE A 125 -21.59 -15.94 32.52
CA ILE A 125 -22.77 -16.53 31.87
C ILE A 125 -22.66 -18.06 31.93
N ARG A 126 -23.54 -18.70 32.70
CA ARG A 126 -23.65 -20.17 32.70
C ARG A 126 -24.43 -20.64 31.48
N VAL A 127 -23.90 -21.64 30.79
CA VAL A 127 -24.47 -22.10 29.52
C VAL A 127 -25.61 -23.09 29.79
N LEU A 128 -26.83 -22.64 29.47
CA LEU A 128 -27.96 -23.51 29.14
C LEU A 128 -28.35 -23.11 27.72
N SER A 129 -27.62 -23.64 26.74
CA SER A 129 -27.75 -23.22 25.34
C SER A 129 -28.97 -23.86 24.69
N HIS A 130 -29.90 -23.04 24.21
CA HIS A 130 -30.88 -23.47 23.22
C HIS A 130 -30.54 -22.79 21.89
N ILE A 131 -30.10 -23.58 20.91
CA ILE A 131 -29.78 -23.12 19.56
C ILE A 131 -31.02 -23.34 18.71
N ARG A 132 -31.51 -22.26 18.10
CA ARG A 132 -32.59 -22.29 17.11
C ARG A 132 -32.10 -21.63 15.83
N ILE A 133 -32.23 -22.30 14.70
CA ILE A 133 -32.00 -21.67 13.40
C ILE A 133 -33.28 -20.93 13.01
N GLU A 134 -33.19 -19.61 12.81
CA GLU A 134 -34.25 -18.79 12.25
C GLU A 134 -33.98 -18.50 10.76
N LYS A 135 -34.97 -18.01 10.03
CA LYS A 135 -34.80 -17.67 8.62
C LYS A 135 -33.69 -16.63 8.45
N GLY A 136 -32.56 -17.03 7.87
CA GLY A 136 -31.42 -16.15 7.63
C GLY A 136 -30.55 -15.83 8.85
N SER A 137 -30.79 -16.44 10.03
CA SER A 137 -29.96 -16.23 11.23
C SER A 137 -29.89 -17.45 12.16
N ILE A 138 -28.84 -17.56 12.98
CA ILE A 138 -28.82 -18.49 14.12
C ILE A 138 -29.21 -17.72 15.37
N CYS A 139 -30.24 -18.18 16.06
CA CYS A 139 -30.67 -17.69 17.36
C CYS A 139 -30.06 -18.58 18.45
N ILE A 140 -29.24 -18.01 19.31
CA ILE A 140 -28.63 -18.73 20.44
C ILE A 140 -29.11 -18.08 21.72
N LYS A 141 -29.76 -18.89 22.57
CA LYS A 141 -30.23 -18.46 23.88
C LYS A 141 -29.31 -18.95 24.98
N TYR A 142 -28.92 -18.04 25.86
CA TYR A 142 -28.21 -18.30 27.12
C TYR A 142 -29.09 -17.94 28.30
N SER A 143 -28.84 -18.56 29.45
CA SER A 143 -29.50 -18.20 30.70
C SER A 143 -28.52 -17.47 31.61
N ALA A 144 -28.94 -16.37 32.19
CA ALA A 144 -28.15 -15.65 33.20
C ALA A 144 -28.99 -15.36 34.45
N PRO A 145 -28.39 -15.24 35.64
CA PRO A 145 -29.12 -14.82 36.84
C PRO A 145 -29.78 -13.45 36.64
N ILE A 146 -31.06 -13.31 37.02
CA ILE A 146 -31.81 -12.06 36.78
C ILE A 146 -31.17 -10.84 37.45
N ALA A 147 -30.48 -11.04 38.58
CA ALA A 147 -29.73 -10.02 39.31
C ALA A 147 -28.54 -9.45 38.51
N GLN A 148 -28.07 -10.15 37.47
CA GLN A 148 -26.99 -9.71 36.60
C GLN A 148 -27.52 -9.00 35.34
N SER A 149 -28.84 -8.98 35.08
CA SER A 149 -29.42 -8.44 33.84
C SER A 149 -28.97 -7.00 33.53
N GLU A 150 -29.02 -6.07 34.50
CA GLU A 150 -28.55 -4.69 34.29
C GLU A 150 -27.05 -4.59 34.00
N VAL A 151 -26.23 -5.43 34.64
CA VAL A 151 -24.78 -5.47 34.43
C VAL A 151 -24.45 -5.99 33.04
N LEU A 152 -25.13 -7.07 32.61
CA LEU A 152 -25.00 -7.64 31.27
C LEU A 152 -25.43 -6.63 30.20
N ILE A 153 -26.57 -5.96 30.38
CA ILE A 153 -27.05 -4.92 29.46
C ILE A 153 -25.99 -3.82 29.33
N LYS A 154 -25.49 -3.28 30.46
CA LYS A 154 -24.51 -2.20 30.46
C LYS A 154 -23.22 -2.60 29.75
N LYS A 155 -22.74 -3.84 29.99
CA LYS A 155 -21.52 -4.36 29.39
C LYS A 155 -21.67 -4.62 27.89
N ALA A 156 -22.74 -5.29 27.48
CA ALA A 156 -23.06 -5.48 26.06
C ALA A 156 -23.26 -4.14 25.34
N SER A 157 -23.90 -3.17 25.99
CA SER A 157 -24.09 -1.82 25.42
C SER A 157 -22.76 -1.12 25.12
N SER A 158 -21.70 -1.41 25.89
CA SER A 158 -20.35 -0.88 25.64
C SER A 158 -19.62 -1.59 24.49
N GLN A 159 -20.09 -2.79 24.10
CA GLN A 159 -19.49 -3.64 23.07
C GLN A 159 -20.36 -3.70 21.80
N ILE A 160 -21.34 -2.80 21.63
CA ILE A 160 -22.26 -2.79 20.48
C ILE A 160 -21.50 -2.83 19.15
N ASN A 161 -20.50 -1.95 19.00
CA ASN A 161 -19.71 -1.90 17.78
C ASN A 161 -19.02 -3.24 17.52
N PHE A 162 -18.35 -3.81 18.52
CA PHE A 162 -17.71 -5.12 18.40
C PHE A 162 -18.69 -6.24 18.04
N MET A 163 -19.85 -6.29 18.69
CA MET A 163 -20.90 -7.28 18.40
C MET A 163 -21.40 -7.18 16.95
N GLN A 164 -21.57 -5.95 16.44
CA GLN A 164 -21.88 -5.74 15.03
C GLN A 164 -20.73 -6.23 14.14
N GLN A 165 -19.48 -5.89 14.46
CA GLN A 165 -18.29 -6.30 13.67
C GLN A 165 -18.18 -7.83 13.52
N ILE A 166 -18.56 -8.59 14.55
CA ILE A 166 -18.58 -10.06 14.52
C ILE A 166 -19.94 -10.65 14.12
N GLY A 167 -20.83 -9.87 13.50
CA GLY A 167 -22.03 -10.40 12.85
C GLY A 167 -23.16 -10.80 13.79
N ILE A 168 -23.18 -10.26 15.02
CA ILE A 168 -24.37 -10.29 15.87
C ILE A 168 -25.31 -9.20 15.35
N ILE A 169 -26.43 -9.61 14.76
CA ILE A 169 -27.43 -8.69 14.19
C ILE A 169 -28.50 -8.29 15.21
N GLU A 170 -28.73 -9.11 16.22
CA GLU A 170 -29.64 -8.79 17.32
C GLU A 170 -29.10 -9.36 18.63
N MET A 171 -29.20 -8.60 19.71
CA MET A 171 -28.97 -9.09 21.05
C MET A 171 -30.04 -8.55 22.01
N SER A 172 -30.64 -9.43 22.82
CA SER A 172 -31.54 -9.03 23.91
C SER A 172 -31.19 -9.71 25.23
N VAL A 173 -31.52 -9.05 26.34
CA VAL A 173 -31.46 -9.58 27.71
C VAL A 173 -32.86 -9.44 28.33
N GLY A 174 -33.54 -10.55 28.52
CA GLY A 174 -34.98 -10.57 28.81
C GLY A 174 -35.75 -9.82 27.72
N ASP A 175 -36.58 -8.87 28.13
CA ASP A 175 -37.37 -8.02 27.21
C ASP A 175 -36.60 -6.79 26.69
N HIS A 176 -35.34 -6.61 27.08
CA HIS A 176 -34.54 -5.45 26.70
C HIS A 176 -33.65 -5.75 25.47
N PHE A 177 -33.86 -5.04 24.37
CA PHE A 177 -32.98 -5.12 23.19
C PHE A 177 -31.75 -4.25 23.38
N VAL A 178 -30.57 -4.86 23.35
CA VAL A 178 -29.26 -4.19 23.41
C VAL A 178 -28.80 -3.78 22.01
N LEU A 179 -28.99 -4.66 21.02
CA LEU A 179 -28.57 -4.44 19.64
C LEU A 179 -29.65 -4.90 18.67
N LYS A 180 -29.87 -4.11 17.61
CA LYS A 180 -30.68 -4.47 16.45
C LYS A 180 -30.11 -3.79 15.20
N SER A 181 -29.39 -4.55 14.38
CA SER A 181 -28.73 -4.11 13.15
C SER A 181 -29.42 -4.70 11.92
N PHE A 182 -29.47 -3.94 10.82
CA PHE A 182 -30.11 -4.34 9.56
C PHE A 182 -29.15 -4.45 8.37
N ASP A 183 -27.87 -4.11 8.57
CA ASP A 183 -26.88 -4.12 7.49
C ASP A 183 -26.26 -5.50 7.31
N GLU A 184 -25.96 -5.87 6.07
CA GLU A 184 -25.20 -7.07 5.73
C GLU A 184 -23.73 -6.81 6.12
N ILE A 185 -23.26 -7.54 7.13
CA ILE A 185 -21.94 -7.37 7.72
C ILE A 185 -20.94 -8.20 6.87
N ILE A 186 -19.66 -7.84 6.79
CA ILE A 186 -18.61 -8.62 6.09
C ILE A 186 -17.44 -8.79 7.05
N PHE A 187 -17.11 -10.02 7.48
CA PHE A 187 -16.15 -10.28 8.58
C PHE A 187 -14.76 -9.84 8.17
N GLU A 188 -14.46 -10.04 6.89
CA GLU A 188 -13.22 -9.69 6.25
C GLU A 188 -12.99 -8.17 6.21
N LYS A 189 -14.07 -7.38 6.09
CA LYS A 189 -13.99 -5.92 6.24
C LYS A 189 -13.58 -5.55 7.66
N PHE A 190 -14.19 -6.18 8.67
CA PHE A 190 -13.85 -5.91 10.07
C PHE A 190 -12.48 -6.43 10.46
N PHE A 191 -12.03 -7.51 9.83
CA PHE A 191 -10.67 -7.99 9.99
C PHE A 191 -9.65 -6.97 9.51
N LEU A 192 -9.94 -6.30 8.39
CA LEU A 192 -9.13 -5.20 7.88
C LEU A 192 -9.17 -4.00 8.83
N ASP A 193 -10.35 -3.57 9.30
CA ASP A 193 -10.48 -2.47 10.26
C ASP A 193 -9.74 -2.77 11.59
N ALA A 194 -9.79 -4.02 12.06
CA ALA A 194 -9.09 -4.46 13.26
C ALA A 194 -7.56 -4.44 13.07
N ALA A 195 -7.07 -4.81 11.88
CA ALA A 195 -5.66 -4.70 11.53
C ALA A 195 -5.19 -3.24 11.43
N GLU A 196 -6.02 -2.38 10.83
CA GLU A 196 -5.78 -0.94 10.72
C GLU A 196 -5.79 -0.23 12.08
N SER A 197 -6.52 -0.74 13.07
CA SER A 197 -6.63 -0.15 14.42
C SER A 197 -5.77 -0.84 15.50
N ALA A 198 -4.91 -1.80 15.12
CA ALA A 198 -4.09 -2.61 16.02
C ALA A 198 -4.88 -3.43 17.07
N SER A 199 -6.10 -3.83 16.74
CA SER A 199 -6.97 -4.56 17.66
C SER A 199 -6.67 -6.06 17.67
N LEU A 200 -5.58 -6.46 18.34
CA LEU A 200 -5.11 -7.86 18.40
C LEU A 200 -6.21 -8.84 18.86
N MET A 201 -6.96 -8.45 19.87
CA MET A 201 -8.04 -9.27 20.43
C MET A 201 -9.17 -9.53 19.42
N GLN A 202 -9.54 -8.52 18.62
CA GLN A 202 -10.54 -8.70 17.56
C GLN A 202 -10.00 -9.58 16.44
N LEU A 203 -8.73 -9.41 16.08
CA LEU A 203 -8.06 -10.25 15.09
C LEU A 203 -8.01 -11.71 15.53
N GLU A 204 -7.56 -11.99 16.75
CA GLU A 204 -7.49 -13.35 17.31
C GLU A 204 -8.85 -14.04 17.28
N LEU A 205 -9.91 -13.32 17.64
CA LEU A 205 -11.27 -13.86 17.56
C LEU A 205 -11.72 -14.12 16.12
N LEU A 206 -11.50 -13.16 15.21
CA LEU A 206 -11.88 -13.29 13.81
C LEU A 206 -11.10 -14.43 13.12
N LEU A 207 -9.85 -14.67 13.51
CA LEU A 207 -9.04 -15.80 13.03
C LEU A 207 -9.64 -17.16 13.45
N GLN A 208 -10.27 -17.26 14.62
CA GLN A 208 -10.99 -18.48 15.03
C GLN A 208 -12.19 -18.77 14.14
N LEU A 209 -12.75 -17.76 13.46
CA LEU A 209 -13.89 -17.90 12.56
C LEU A 209 -13.51 -18.44 11.17
N ARG A 210 -12.23 -18.74 10.92
CA ARG A 210 -11.72 -19.25 9.63
C ARG A 210 -12.12 -18.39 8.42
N ILE A 211 -12.08 -17.07 8.61
CA ILE A 211 -12.34 -16.10 7.54
C ILE A 211 -11.21 -16.10 6.50
N ASP A 212 -11.49 -15.53 5.34
CA ASP A 212 -10.46 -15.21 4.35
C ASP A 212 -9.61 -14.04 4.84
N ILE A 213 -8.43 -14.34 5.39
CA ILE A 213 -7.46 -13.35 5.90
C ILE A 213 -6.84 -12.49 4.79
N ASP A 214 -6.85 -13.03 3.57
CA ASP A 214 -6.27 -12.46 2.36
C ASP A 214 -7.32 -11.66 1.57
N HIS A 215 -8.50 -11.49 2.15
CA HIS A 215 -9.56 -10.68 1.59
C HIS A 215 -9.06 -9.28 1.26
N ARG A 216 -9.52 -8.82 0.10
CA ARG A 216 -9.20 -7.53 -0.48
C ARG A 216 -10.43 -6.65 -0.46
N ASN A 217 -10.30 -5.47 0.13
CA ASN A 217 -11.36 -4.45 0.06
C ASN A 217 -11.46 -3.84 -1.36
N GLU A 218 -12.30 -2.81 -1.51
CA GLU A 218 -12.55 -2.15 -2.80
C GLU A 218 -11.29 -1.57 -3.47
N THR A 219 -10.27 -1.19 -2.71
CA THR A 219 -8.97 -0.71 -3.22
C THR A 219 -7.94 -1.81 -3.39
N GLY A 220 -8.32 -3.05 -3.08
CA GLY A 220 -7.45 -4.21 -3.14
C GLY A 220 -6.59 -4.42 -1.90
N MET A 221 -6.74 -3.62 -0.85
CA MET A 221 -5.94 -3.69 0.38
C MET A 221 -6.32 -4.91 1.20
N THR A 222 -5.32 -5.58 1.78
CA THR A 222 -5.48 -6.68 2.75
C THR A 222 -5.21 -6.19 4.18
N ALA A 223 -5.59 -6.99 5.17
CA ALA A 223 -5.26 -6.74 6.58
C ALA A 223 -3.75 -6.60 6.82
N LEU A 224 -2.94 -7.43 6.15
CA LEU A 224 -1.48 -7.37 6.24
C LEU A 224 -0.93 -6.05 5.72
N MET A 225 -1.47 -5.52 4.61
CA MET A 225 -1.08 -4.21 4.09
C MET A 225 -1.48 -3.08 5.03
N ALA A 226 -2.71 -3.10 5.57
CA ALA A 226 -3.18 -2.08 6.51
C ALA A 226 -2.34 -2.03 7.79
N ALA A 227 -2.03 -3.20 8.36
CA ALA A 227 -1.13 -3.30 9.51
C ALA A 227 0.30 -2.84 9.18
N SER A 228 0.76 -3.12 7.96
CA SER A 228 2.08 -2.70 7.49
C SER A 228 2.16 -1.19 7.31
N ASP A 229 1.11 -0.55 6.78
CA ASP A 229 0.99 0.90 6.59
C ASP A 229 1.03 1.67 7.91
N ASN A 230 0.37 1.14 8.95
CA ASN A 230 0.23 1.78 10.25
C ASN A 230 1.33 1.38 11.26
N CYS A 231 2.39 0.68 10.85
CA CYS A 231 3.48 0.22 11.73
C CYS A 231 3.04 -0.76 12.84
N HIS A 232 1.96 -1.51 12.63
CA HIS A 232 1.40 -2.43 13.63
C HIS A 232 2.14 -3.78 13.64
N HIS A 233 3.41 -3.76 14.04
CA HIS A 233 4.31 -4.93 13.98
C HIS A 233 3.78 -6.19 14.70
N GLN A 234 3.06 -6.05 15.81
CA GLN A 234 2.44 -7.20 16.51
C GLN A 234 1.31 -7.82 15.69
N VAL A 235 0.52 -6.99 14.99
CA VAL A 235 -0.52 -7.48 14.06
C VAL A 235 0.14 -8.16 12.87
N VAL A 236 1.17 -7.55 12.28
CA VAL A 236 1.94 -8.17 11.19
C VAL A 236 2.48 -9.54 11.63
N GLU A 237 3.09 -9.64 12.81
CA GLU A 237 3.58 -10.91 13.33
C GLU A 237 2.47 -11.95 13.53
N LEU A 238 1.29 -11.53 14.03
CA LEU A 238 0.12 -12.41 14.16
C LEU A 238 -0.33 -12.94 12.80
N LEU A 239 -0.54 -12.04 11.83
CA LEU A 239 -1.03 -12.38 10.49
C LEU A 239 -0.08 -13.32 9.74
N LEU A 240 1.23 -13.09 9.84
CA LEU A 240 2.24 -13.91 9.18
C LEU A 240 2.34 -15.33 9.75
N LYS A 241 1.87 -15.57 10.98
CA LYS A 241 1.83 -16.91 11.59
C LYS A 241 0.59 -17.72 11.19
N VAL A 242 -0.37 -17.11 10.50
CA VAL A 242 -1.59 -17.80 10.08
C VAL A 242 -1.26 -18.70 8.88
N GLU A 243 -1.57 -19.99 9.00
CA GLU A 243 -1.33 -20.96 7.94
C GLU A 243 -2.11 -20.59 6.67
N GLY A 244 -1.40 -20.44 5.56
CA GLY A 244 -2.00 -20.12 4.26
C GLY A 244 -2.06 -18.62 3.89
N ALA A 245 -1.58 -17.71 4.76
CA ALA A 245 -1.50 -16.28 4.44
C ALA A 245 -0.57 -16.00 3.25
N ASP A 246 -1.04 -15.31 2.22
CA ASP A 246 -0.22 -14.87 1.11
C ASP A 246 0.37 -13.47 1.37
N ILE A 247 1.65 -13.47 1.75
CA ILE A 247 2.45 -12.27 2.04
C ILE A 247 2.64 -11.34 0.82
N ASN A 248 2.45 -11.85 -0.40
CA ASN A 248 2.81 -11.19 -1.65
C ASN A 248 1.61 -10.66 -2.43
N ILE A 249 0.41 -10.64 -1.83
CA ILE A 249 -0.78 -10.05 -2.45
C ILE A 249 -0.49 -8.60 -2.86
N GLN A 250 -1.06 -8.21 -4.01
CA GLN A 250 -0.99 -6.87 -4.54
C GLN A 250 -2.36 -6.20 -4.50
N ASN A 251 -2.41 -4.94 -4.05
CA ASN A 251 -3.62 -4.13 -4.12
C ASN A 251 -3.93 -3.68 -5.57
N ASN A 252 -4.98 -2.88 -5.78
CA ASN A 252 -5.38 -2.48 -7.13
C ASN A 252 -4.33 -1.62 -7.86
N ASN A 253 -3.37 -1.05 -7.12
CA ASN A 253 -2.23 -0.30 -7.65
C ASN A 253 -0.96 -1.16 -7.78
N GLY A 254 -1.03 -2.45 -7.46
CA GLY A 254 0.11 -3.36 -7.49
C GLY A 254 0.98 -3.33 -6.22
N TRP A 255 0.58 -2.65 -5.16
CA TRP A 255 1.41 -2.54 -3.96
C TRP A 255 1.28 -3.79 -3.07
N THR A 256 2.41 -4.27 -2.56
CA THR A 256 2.49 -5.32 -1.53
C THR A 256 2.66 -4.71 -0.14
N ALA A 257 2.45 -5.51 0.91
CA ALA A 257 2.73 -5.11 2.29
C ALA A 257 4.19 -4.66 2.48
N LEU A 258 5.14 -5.33 1.83
CA LEU A 258 6.56 -4.97 1.89
C LEU A 258 6.85 -3.61 1.25
N MET A 259 6.20 -3.29 0.12
CA MET A 259 6.35 -1.96 -0.49
C MET A 259 5.81 -0.86 0.41
N VAL A 260 4.61 -1.05 0.97
CA VAL A 260 3.97 -0.07 1.86
C VAL A 260 4.82 0.17 3.11
N ALA A 261 5.33 -0.89 3.74
CA ALA A 261 6.21 -0.74 4.90
C ALA A 261 7.55 -0.06 4.55
N SER A 262 8.08 -0.33 3.34
CA SER A 262 9.33 0.27 2.85
C SER A 262 9.17 1.75 2.53
N ASP A 263 8.02 2.15 1.96
CA ASP A 263 7.68 3.53 1.61
C ASP A 263 7.43 4.41 2.84
N ASN A 264 6.91 3.83 3.92
CA ASN A 264 6.65 4.55 5.16
C ASN A 264 7.79 4.48 6.20
N GLY A 265 8.87 3.76 5.92
CA GLY A 265 10.03 3.70 6.83
C GLY A 265 9.87 2.74 8.01
N HIS A 266 8.95 1.78 7.94
CA HIS A 266 8.64 0.87 9.04
C HIS A 266 9.61 -0.31 9.13
N HIS A 267 10.85 -0.04 9.54
CA HIS A 267 11.96 -1.01 9.56
C HIS A 267 11.58 -2.36 10.20
N GLN A 268 10.95 -2.36 11.38
CA GLN A 268 10.59 -3.60 12.09
C GLN A 268 9.57 -4.44 11.30
N VAL A 269 8.62 -3.78 10.62
CA VAL A 269 7.65 -4.47 9.75
C VAL A 269 8.36 -5.05 8.53
N VAL A 270 9.24 -4.30 7.89
CA VAL A 270 10.05 -4.79 6.76
C VAL A 270 10.87 -6.01 7.16
N GLU A 271 11.50 -6.00 8.33
CA GLU A 271 12.27 -7.13 8.85
C GLU A 271 11.41 -8.38 9.05
N LEU A 272 10.23 -8.23 9.64
CA LEU A 272 9.28 -9.34 9.80
C LEU A 272 8.85 -9.91 8.45
N LEU A 273 8.44 -9.06 7.50
CA LEU A 273 7.99 -9.49 6.18
C LEU A 273 9.11 -10.24 5.41
N LEU A 274 10.34 -9.73 5.44
CA LEU A 274 11.49 -10.36 4.77
C LEU A 274 12.00 -11.63 5.49
N LYS A 275 11.70 -11.78 6.78
CA LYS A 275 12.00 -13.00 7.53
C LYS A 275 11.04 -14.12 7.13
N GLU A 276 9.77 -13.80 6.94
CA GLU A 276 8.71 -14.75 6.56
C GLU A 276 8.59 -14.96 5.04
N GLY A 277 9.52 -14.42 4.24
CA GLY A 277 9.66 -14.77 2.83
C GLY A 277 8.94 -13.87 1.83
N ALA A 278 8.66 -12.60 2.19
CA ALA A 278 8.16 -11.62 1.23
C ALA A 278 9.10 -11.49 0.04
N ASP A 279 8.55 -11.49 -1.18
CA ASP A 279 9.34 -11.29 -2.39
C ASP A 279 9.76 -9.82 -2.50
N VAL A 280 11.07 -9.63 -2.41
CA VAL A 280 11.74 -8.32 -2.38
C VAL A 280 11.72 -7.59 -3.73
N ASN A 281 11.37 -8.28 -4.83
CA ASN A 281 11.49 -7.77 -6.19
C ASN A 281 10.16 -7.61 -6.92
N ILE A 282 9.01 -7.84 -6.27
CA ILE A 282 7.70 -7.55 -6.87
C ILE A 282 7.67 -6.08 -7.32
N GLN A 283 6.98 -5.84 -8.44
CA GLN A 283 6.77 -4.51 -9.00
C GLN A 283 5.29 -4.13 -8.94
N ASN A 284 5.00 -2.90 -8.53
CA ASN A 284 3.64 -2.37 -8.59
C ASN A 284 3.23 -2.02 -10.03
N ASN A 285 2.01 -1.51 -10.22
CA ASN A 285 1.50 -1.18 -11.55
C ASN A 285 2.32 -0.10 -12.27
N ASN A 286 3.13 0.68 -11.55
CA ASN A 286 4.04 1.68 -12.11
C ASN A 286 5.48 1.16 -12.26
N GLY A 287 5.74 -0.10 -11.91
CA GLY A 287 7.06 -0.72 -11.96
C GLY A 287 7.94 -0.46 -10.74
N TRP A 288 7.39 0.11 -9.66
CA TRP A 288 8.16 0.38 -8.43
C TRP A 288 8.36 -0.89 -7.62
N THR A 289 9.57 -1.06 -7.07
CA THR A 289 9.94 -2.11 -6.13
C THR A 289 10.01 -1.57 -4.69
N PRO A 290 10.01 -2.43 -3.66
CA PRO A 290 10.28 -2.00 -2.28
C PRO A 290 11.60 -1.22 -2.14
N LEU A 291 12.64 -1.62 -2.89
CA LEU A 291 13.94 -0.94 -2.89
C LEU A 291 13.83 0.50 -3.40
N MET A 292 13.06 0.73 -4.48
CA MET A 292 12.84 2.08 -4.99
C MET A 292 12.09 2.95 -3.98
N ALA A 293 11.01 2.43 -3.37
CA ALA A 293 10.21 3.17 -2.39
C ALA A 293 11.04 3.60 -1.16
N ALA A 294 11.84 2.67 -0.60
CA ALA A 294 12.75 3.01 0.50
C ALA A 294 13.87 3.97 0.08
N SER A 295 14.32 3.89 -1.18
CA SER A 295 15.38 4.76 -1.70
C SER A 295 14.90 6.19 -1.96
N ASP A 296 13.64 6.36 -2.39
CA ASP A 296 12.97 7.66 -2.59
C ASP A 296 12.83 8.44 -1.29
N ASN A 297 12.55 7.73 -0.20
CA ASN A 297 12.35 8.33 1.12
C ASN A 297 13.63 8.34 2.00
N GLY A 298 14.75 7.79 1.52
CA GLY A 298 16.03 7.86 2.23
C GLY A 298 16.21 6.90 3.40
N TYR A 299 15.39 5.85 3.50
CA TYR A 299 15.43 4.89 4.61
C TYR A 299 16.58 3.89 4.46
N HIS A 300 17.82 4.35 4.69
CA HIS A 300 19.05 3.59 4.46
C HIS A 300 19.09 2.22 5.18
N GLN A 301 18.54 2.10 6.40
CA GLN A 301 18.49 0.81 7.12
C GLN A 301 17.58 -0.20 6.40
N ILE A 302 16.46 0.26 5.84
CA ILE A 302 15.56 -0.58 5.03
C ILE A 302 16.23 -0.94 3.71
N VAL A 303 16.87 0.03 3.05
CA VAL A 303 17.63 -0.22 1.81
C VAL A 303 18.71 -1.29 2.04
N GLU A 304 19.51 -1.17 3.11
CA GLU A 304 20.53 -2.16 3.44
C GLU A 304 19.92 -3.56 3.65
N LEU A 305 18.80 -3.64 4.37
CA LEU A 305 18.10 -4.88 4.64
C LEU A 305 17.53 -5.53 3.37
N LEU A 306 16.89 -4.74 2.51
CA LEU A 306 16.36 -5.19 1.21
C LEU A 306 17.50 -5.72 0.33
N LEU A 307 18.62 -4.99 0.23
CA LEU A 307 19.80 -5.41 -0.52
C LEU A 307 20.40 -6.72 0.02
N LYS A 308 20.47 -6.86 1.35
CA LYS A 308 20.91 -8.11 2.00
C LYS A 308 20.00 -9.29 1.69
N LYS A 309 18.72 -9.03 1.42
CA LYS A 309 17.69 -10.04 1.07
C LYS A 309 17.55 -10.27 -0.44
N GLY A 310 18.42 -9.70 -1.25
CA GLY A 310 18.48 -9.96 -2.70
C GLY A 310 17.64 -9.00 -3.55
N ALA A 311 17.35 -7.79 -3.05
CA ALA A 311 16.78 -6.74 -3.87
C ALA A 311 17.70 -6.42 -5.07
N VAL A 312 17.10 -6.35 -6.25
CA VAL A 312 17.81 -6.11 -7.50
C VAL A 312 17.94 -4.60 -7.76
N VAL A 313 19.19 -4.11 -7.82
CA VAL A 313 19.51 -2.67 -7.96
C VAL A 313 19.23 -2.09 -9.34
N TYR A 314 19.14 -2.93 -10.38
CA TYR A 314 19.01 -2.50 -11.78
C TYR A 314 17.58 -2.53 -12.33
N ILE A 315 16.58 -2.90 -11.51
CA ILE A 315 15.18 -2.84 -11.95
C ILE A 315 14.83 -1.37 -12.25
N LYS A 316 14.06 -1.16 -13.32
CA LYS A 316 13.53 0.14 -13.71
C LYS A 316 12.01 0.15 -13.64
N ASN A 317 11.44 1.26 -13.17
CA ASN A 317 10.01 1.50 -13.23
C ASN A 317 9.56 1.86 -14.65
N LYS A 318 8.27 2.10 -14.88
CA LYS A 318 7.73 2.43 -16.22
C LYS A 318 8.31 3.69 -16.86
N ASN A 319 8.83 4.61 -16.05
CA ASN A 319 9.50 5.83 -16.49
C ASN A 319 11.02 5.66 -16.63
N GLY A 320 11.54 4.45 -16.44
CA GLY A 320 12.96 4.13 -16.54
C GLY A 320 13.75 4.42 -15.25
N TRP A 321 13.11 4.80 -14.15
CA TRP A 321 13.80 5.14 -12.91
C TRP A 321 14.24 3.88 -12.17
N ALA A 322 15.50 3.87 -11.74
CA ALA A 322 16.10 2.86 -10.86
C ALA A 322 16.34 3.47 -9.47
N ALA A 323 16.54 2.62 -8.45
CA ALA A 323 16.73 3.04 -7.06
C ALA A 323 17.85 4.11 -6.90
N LEU A 324 18.96 3.97 -7.63
CA LEU A 324 20.08 4.91 -7.57
C LEU A 324 19.71 6.31 -8.06
N LEU A 325 18.98 6.37 -9.18
CA LEU A 325 18.53 7.64 -9.74
C LEU A 325 17.57 8.33 -8.77
N THR A 326 16.60 7.59 -8.24
CA THR A 326 15.62 8.08 -7.27
C THR A 326 16.29 8.60 -5.98
N ALA A 327 17.26 7.88 -5.43
CA ALA A 327 18.01 8.35 -4.25
C ALA A 327 18.86 9.60 -4.52
N SER A 328 19.42 9.71 -5.73
CA SER A 328 20.26 10.85 -6.12
C SER A 328 19.43 12.10 -6.36
N ASP A 329 18.23 11.95 -6.95
CA ASP A 329 17.27 13.03 -7.19
C ASP A 329 16.68 13.61 -5.89
N ASN A 330 16.58 12.80 -4.83
CA ASN A 330 16.05 13.23 -3.53
C ASN A 330 17.13 13.55 -2.47
N GLY A 331 18.42 13.46 -2.80
CA GLY A 331 19.50 13.89 -1.90
C GLY A 331 19.90 12.88 -0.82
N HIS A 332 19.59 11.59 -0.99
CA HIS A 332 19.83 10.56 0.03
C HIS A 332 21.22 9.95 -0.06
N HIS A 333 22.25 10.70 0.35
CA HIS A 333 23.67 10.31 0.22
C HIS A 333 24.01 8.89 0.73
N GLN A 334 23.52 8.50 1.91
CA GLN A 334 23.77 7.17 2.47
C GLN A 334 23.15 6.05 1.62
N VAL A 335 21.98 6.28 1.03
CA VAL A 335 21.32 5.32 0.14
C VAL A 335 22.10 5.22 -1.17
N VAL A 336 22.55 6.33 -1.73
CA VAL A 336 23.41 6.35 -2.93
C VAL A 336 24.68 5.52 -2.70
N GLU A 337 25.36 5.73 -1.57
CA GLU A 337 26.55 4.96 -1.20
C GLU A 337 26.26 3.45 -1.09
N LEU A 338 25.16 3.07 -0.43
CA LEU A 338 24.76 1.65 -0.31
C LEU A 338 24.48 1.01 -1.67
N LEU A 339 23.79 1.72 -2.56
CA LEU A 339 23.42 1.20 -3.89
C LEU A 339 24.65 1.02 -4.79
N LEU A 340 25.58 1.99 -4.80
CA LEU A 340 26.84 1.90 -5.54
C LEU A 340 27.70 0.75 -5.03
N ASN A 341 27.81 0.60 -3.70
CA ASN A 341 28.50 -0.54 -3.08
C ASN A 341 27.90 -1.92 -3.43
N LYS A 342 26.63 -1.96 -3.87
CA LYS A 342 25.95 -3.17 -4.37
C LYS A 342 25.96 -3.29 -5.90
N GLY A 343 26.76 -2.48 -6.58
CA GLY A 343 26.96 -2.58 -8.03
C GLY A 343 25.81 -1.98 -8.84
N ALA A 344 25.10 -0.99 -8.31
CA ALA A 344 24.21 -0.17 -9.12
C ALA A 344 25.01 0.51 -10.24
N ASP A 345 24.47 0.52 -11.46
CA ASP A 345 25.08 1.22 -12.59
C ASP A 345 25.04 2.73 -12.33
N VAL A 346 26.21 3.34 -12.11
CA VAL A 346 26.38 4.78 -11.84
C VAL A 346 25.83 5.66 -12.98
N ASN A 347 25.80 5.13 -14.21
CA ASN A 347 25.37 5.82 -15.42
C ASN A 347 23.95 5.44 -15.85
N ILE A 348 23.15 4.83 -14.96
CA ILE A 348 21.80 4.39 -15.26
C ILE A 348 20.93 5.56 -15.78
N GLN A 349 20.30 5.40 -16.93
CA GLN A 349 19.42 6.43 -17.49
C GLN A 349 17.94 6.08 -17.36
N ASN A 350 17.10 7.07 -17.02
CA ASN A 350 15.65 6.94 -17.17
C ASN A 350 15.20 7.13 -18.62
N ASN A 351 13.89 7.04 -18.89
CA ASN A 351 13.36 7.15 -20.26
C ASN A 351 13.60 8.53 -20.91
N ASN A 352 13.88 9.56 -20.11
CA ASN A 352 14.24 10.90 -20.57
C ASN A 352 15.76 11.09 -20.71
N GLY A 353 16.56 10.04 -20.47
CA GLY A 353 18.02 10.09 -20.55
C GLY A 353 18.71 10.66 -19.32
N TRP A 354 17.99 10.95 -18.22
CA TRP A 354 18.58 11.51 -17.00
C TRP A 354 19.39 10.47 -16.25
N THR A 355 20.60 10.87 -15.84
CA THR A 355 21.51 10.09 -14.99
C THR A 355 21.43 10.53 -13.52
N PRO A 356 21.89 9.70 -12.55
CA PRO A 356 22.05 10.10 -11.16
C PRO A 356 22.87 11.39 -11.00
N LEU A 357 23.93 11.55 -11.81
CA LEU A 357 24.80 12.71 -11.76
C LEU A 357 24.07 13.99 -12.18
N MET A 358 23.25 13.93 -13.24
CA MET A 358 22.43 15.08 -13.66
C MET A 358 21.43 15.47 -12.59
N ALA A 359 20.71 14.50 -12.01
CA ALA A 359 19.69 14.74 -10.98
C ALA A 359 20.30 15.37 -9.71
N ALA A 360 21.43 14.83 -9.23
CA ALA A 360 22.14 15.39 -8.09
C ALA A 360 22.72 16.78 -8.37
N SER A 361 23.17 17.03 -9.61
CA SER A 361 23.70 18.33 -10.04
C SER A 361 22.60 19.39 -10.16
N ASP A 362 21.43 19.00 -10.67
CA ASP A 362 20.26 19.87 -10.82
C ASP A 362 19.67 20.30 -9.47
N ASN A 363 19.74 19.43 -8.45
CA ASN A 363 19.24 19.71 -7.10
C ASN A 363 20.31 20.25 -6.12
N GLY A 364 21.56 20.38 -6.55
CA GLY A 364 22.61 20.98 -5.72
C GLY A 364 23.24 20.05 -4.67
N TYR A 365 23.10 18.72 -4.80
CA TYR A 365 23.60 17.75 -3.82
C TYR A 365 25.10 17.45 -4.01
N HIS A 366 25.95 18.41 -3.61
CA HIS A 366 27.40 18.34 -3.79
C HIS A 366 28.05 17.02 -3.35
N GLN A 367 27.69 16.50 -2.16
CA GLN A 367 28.26 15.24 -1.65
C GLN A 367 27.87 14.00 -2.49
N ILE A 368 26.70 14.03 -3.13
CA ILE A 368 26.26 12.97 -4.03
C ILE A 368 26.98 13.09 -5.38
N VAL A 369 27.12 14.31 -5.90
CA VAL A 369 27.91 14.57 -7.12
C VAL A 369 29.34 14.06 -6.95
N GLU A 370 30.02 14.42 -5.85
CA GLU A 370 31.38 13.95 -5.56
C GLU A 370 31.46 12.43 -5.48
N LEU A 371 30.51 11.79 -4.80
CA LEU A 371 30.45 10.33 -4.69
C LEU A 371 30.24 9.67 -6.06
N LEU A 372 29.29 10.14 -6.86
CA LEU A 372 29.00 9.57 -8.18
C LEU A 372 30.21 9.69 -9.13
N LEU A 373 30.88 10.84 -9.15
CA LEU A 373 32.10 11.04 -9.95
C LEU A 373 33.22 10.11 -9.49
N LYS A 374 33.43 9.97 -8.18
CA LYS A 374 34.40 9.04 -7.61
C LYS A 374 34.13 7.58 -8.00
N GLU A 375 32.86 7.19 -8.11
CA GLU A 375 32.44 5.86 -8.55
C GLU A 375 32.38 5.71 -10.10
N GLY A 376 32.91 6.70 -10.85
CA GLY A 376 33.09 6.61 -12.30
C GLY A 376 31.88 7.02 -13.13
N ALA A 377 31.04 7.93 -12.62
CA ALA A 377 29.99 8.57 -13.42
C ALA A 377 30.61 9.26 -14.65
N ASP A 378 30.03 9.03 -15.82
CA ASP A 378 30.40 9.74 -17.04
C ASP A 378 29.76 11.13 -17.02
N VAL A 379 30.63 12.14 -16.87
CA VAL A 379 30.27 13.55 -16.72
C VAL A 379 29.62 14.15 -17.97
N ASN A 380 29.82 13.54 -19.14
CA ASN A 380 29.44 14.07 -20.44
C ASN A 380 28.22 13.40 -21.07
N ILE A 381 27.55 12.47 -20.36
CA ILE A 381 26.27 11.92 -20.83
C ILE A 381 25.29 13.06 -21.08
N GLN A 382 24.54 12.95 -22.18
CA GLN A 382 23.46 13.86 -22.53
C GLN A 382 22.11 13.16 -22.34
N ASN A 383 21.13 13.88 -21.77
CA ASN A 383 19.75 13.42 -21.73
C ASN A 383 19.09 13.57 -23.11
N ASN A 384 17.81 13.23 -23.24
CA ASN A 384 17.11 13.28 -24.54
C ASN A 384 17.00 14.69 -25.13
N ASN A 385 17.17 15.75 -24.33
CA ASN A 385 17.19 17.14 -24.76
C ASN A 385 18.62 17.63 -25.07
N GLY A 386 19.64 16.78 -24.91
CA GLY A 386 21.05 17.15 -25.07
C GLY A 386 21.69 17.75 -23.82
N TRP A 387 20.99 17.77 -22.67
CA TRP A 387 21.52 18.40 -21.45
C TRP A 387 22.51 17.49 -20.72
N THR A 388 23.61 18.08 -20.24
CA THR A 388 24.62 17.44 -19.38
C THR A 388 24.46 17.85 -17.91
N ALA A 389 25.16 17.18 -16.99
CA ALA A 389 25.22 17.58 -15.58
C ALA A 389 25.81 19.00 -15.39
N LEU A 390 26.75 19.40 -16.26
CA LEU A 390 27.32 20.74 -16.24
C LEU A 390 26.28 21.80 -16.58
N MET A 391 25.38 21.52 -17.53
CA MET A 391 24.30 22.43 -17.91
C MET A 391 23.27 22.61 -16.79
N THR A 392 22.84 21.52 -16.14
CA THR A 392 21.87 21.61 -15.03
C THR A 392 22.45 22.35 -13.81
N ALA A 393 23.70 22.07 -13.44
CA ALA A 393 24.38 22.82 -12.37
C ALA A 393 24.58 24.31 -12.72
N SER A 394 24.81 24.60 -14.01
CA SER A 394 25.00 25.96 -14.52
C SER A 394 23.69 26.75 -14.57
N ASP A 395 22.55 26.13 -14.88
CA ASP A 395 21.22 26.76 -14.84
C ASP A 395 20.85 27.23 -13.43
N ASN A 396 21.19 26.40 -12.43
CA ASN A 396 20.89 26.67 -11.02
C ASN A 396 21.97 27.51 -10.31
N GLY A 397 23.12 27.77 -10.95
CA GLY A 397 24.18 28.61 -10.38
C GLY A 397 25.04 27.92 -9.31
N TYR A 398 25.05 26.58 -9.26
CA TYR A 398 25.79 25.81 -8.25
C TYR A 398 27.29 25.75 -8.54
N HIS A 399 27.98 26.87 -8.33
CA HIS A 399 29.40 27.04 -8.69
C HIS A 399 30.33 25.95 -8.15
N GLN A 400 30.12 25.42 -6.94
CA GLN A 400 30.95 24.34 -6.39
C GLN A 400 30.77 23.00 -7.12
N ILE A 401 29.56 22.74 -7.64
CA ILE A 401 29.29 21.56 -8.46
C ILE A 401 29.87 21.77 -9.86
N VAL A 402 29.70 22.96 -10.43
CA VAL A 402 30.32 23.32 -11.72
C VAL A 402 31.84 23.14 -11.67
N GLU A 403 32.50 23.69 -10.65
CA GLU A 403 33.95 23.54 -10.47
C GLU A 403 34.36 22.06 -10.37
N LEU A 404 33.61 21.26 -9.63
CA LEU A 404 33.87 19.83 -9.49
C LEU A 404 33.69 19.07 -10.81
N LEU A 405 32.59 19.32 -11.54
CA LEU A 405 32.33 18.67 -12.83
C LEU A 405 33.42 19.01 -13.87
N LEU A 406 33.85 20.29 -13.94
CA LEU A 406 34.93 20.71 -14.83
C LEU A 406 36.26 20.04 -14.47
N LYS A 407 36.58 19.95 -13.17
CA LYS A 407 37.78 19.24 -12.69
C LYS A 407 37.78 17.75 -13.08
N GLU A 408 36.62 17.12 -13.11
CA GLU A 408 36.45 15.72 -13.53
C GLU A 408 36.28 15.55 -15.06
N GLY A 409 36.56 16.61 -15.83
CA GLY A 409 36.65 16.52 -17.30
C GLY A 409 35.34 16.74 -18.05
N ALA A 410 34.39 17.49 -17.48
CA ALA A 410 33.22 17.96 -18.22
C ALA A 410 33.64 18.77 -19.45
N ASP A 411 33.13 18.40 -20.63
CA ASP A 411 33.31 19.19 -21.84
C ASP A 411 32.41 20.43 -21.76
N VAL A 412 33.08 21.56 -21.57
CA VAL A 412 32.47 22.88 -21.36
C VAL A 412 31.67 23.38 -22.58
N ASN A 413 31.93 22.82 -23.78
CA ASN A 413 31.37 23.29 -25.04
C ASN A 413 30.33 22.34 -25.65
N ILE A 414 29.88 21.31 -24.93
CA ILE A 414 28.74 20.49 -25.37
C ILE A 414 27.53 21.40 -25.61
N GLN A 415 26.85 21.15 -26.72
CA GLN A 415 25.61 21.82 -27.09
C GLN A 415 24.42 20.89 -26.88
N ASP A 416 23.33 21.42 -26.33
CA ASP A 416 22.05 20.73 -26.27
C ASP A 416 21.37 20.68 -27.65
N ASN A 417 20.17 20.12 -27.74
CA ASN A 417 19.45 20.00 -29.02
C ASN A 417 19.09 21.35 -29.65
N ASP A 418 19.03 22.42 -28.85
CA ASP A 418 18.76 23.79 -29.30
C ASP A 418 20.05 24.58 -29.54
N GLY A 419 21.22 23.95 -29.40
CA GLY A 419 22.53 24.55 -29.59
C GLY A 419 23.05 25.31 -28.37
N TRP A 420 22.41 25.21 -27.21
CA TRP A 420 22.81 25.91 -25.99
C TRP A 420 24.00 25.22 -25.31
N THR A 421 24.98 26.01 -24.88
CA THR A 421 26.08 25.57 -24.01
C THR A 421 25.84 25.93 -22.55
N ALA A 422 26.60 25.33 -21.62
CA ALA A 422 26.56 25.71 -20.21
C ALA A 422 26.85 27.22 -19.99
N LEU A 423 27.75 27.80 -20.80
CA LEU A 423 28.07 29.23 -20.76
C LEU A 423 26.85 30.09 -21.13
N MET A 424 26.11 29.73 -22.18
CA MET A 424 24.90 30.45 -22.58
C MET A 424 23.82 30.39 -21.50
N ILE A 425 23.61 29.20 -20.91
CA ILE A 425 22.64 28.97 -19.85
C ILE A 425 22.97 29.84 -18.62
N ALA A 426 24.20 29.74 -18.09
CA ALA A 426 24.64 30.56 -16.95
C ALA A 426 24.56 32.06 -17.25
N SER A 427 24.83 32.45 -18.50
CA SER A 427 24.76 33.84 -18.95
C SER A 427 23.34 34.39 -18.99
N ALA A 428 22.37 33.59 -19.42
CA ALA A 428 20.96 33.95 -19.41
C ALA A 428 20.43 34.20 -18.00
N LYS A 429 20.93 33.43 -17.02
CA LYS A 429 20.52 33.51 -15.62
C LYS A 429 21.31 34.53 -14.78
N GLY A 430 22.39 35.10 -15.32
CA GLY A 430 23.22 36.07 -14.61
C GLY A 430 24.17 35.47 -13.57
N HIS A 431 24.47 34.17 -13.66
CA HIS A 431 25.32 33.44 -12.70
C HIS A 431 26.81 33.73 -12.93
N HIS A 432 27.24 34.95 -12.62
CA HIS A 432 28.59 35.46 -12.91
C HIS A 432 29.74 34.56 -12.41
N GLN A 433 29.62 33.95 -11.22
CA GLN A 433 30.65 33.04 -10.71
C GLN A 433 30.79 31.77 -11.57
N VAL A 434 29.68 31.23 -12.05
CA VAL A 434 29.67 30.08 -12.96
C VAL A 434 30.25 30.49 -14.32
N VAL A 435 29.85 31.65 -14.85
CA VAL A 435 30.42 32.20 -16.10
C VAL A 435 31.94 32.33 -16.02
N GLU A 436 32.47 32.90 -14.93
CA GLU A 436 33.91 33.03 -14.72
C GLU A 436 34.63 31.67 -14.71
N LEU A 437 34.07 30.67 -14.02
CA LEU A 437 34.61 29.31 -14.01
C LEU A 437 34.60 28.67 -15.41
N LEU A 438 33.49 28.75 -16.12
CA LEU A 438 33.36 28.17 -17.47
C LEU A 438 34.37 28.81 -18.44
N LEU A 439 34.52 30.14 -18.42
CA LEU A 439 35.49 30.86 -19.25
C LEU A 439 36.94 30.45 -18.91
N LYS A 440 37.25 30.31 -17.62
CA LYS A 440 38.58 29.88 -17.16
C LYS A 440 38.93 28.47 -17.67
N GLU A 441 37.94 27.59 -17.77
CA GLU A 441 38.09 26.22 -18.28
C GLU A 441 37.89 26.10 -19.81
N GLY A 442 37.93 27.24 -20.53
CA GLY A 442 37.98 27.25 -22.00
C GLY A 442 36.64 27.20 -22.71
N ALA A 443 35.56 27.67 -22.08
CA ALA A 443 34.29 27.87 -22.76
C ALA A 443 34.43 28.83 -23.95
N ASP A 444 33.97 28.42 -25.12
CA ASP A 444 33.99 29.24 -26.33
C ASP A 444 32.79 30.20 -26.32
N VAL A 445 33.11 31.49 -26.13
CA VAL A 445 32.15 32.60 -26.08
C VAL A 445 31.45 32.86 -27.43
N ASN A 446 32.02 32.35 -28.53
CA ASN A 446 31.55 32.60 -29.90
C ASN A 446 30.62 31.51 -30.44
N ILE A 447 30.41 30.40 -29.71
CA ILE A 447 29.43 29.39 -30.09
C ILE A 447 28.06 30.05 -30.26
N GLN A 448 27.34 29.65 -31.30
CA GLN A 448 25.99 30.12 -31.59
C GLN A 448 24.99 28.97 -31.38
N ASN A 449 23.88 29.26 -30.71
CA ASN A 449 22.75 28.34 -30.65
C ASN A 449 21.97 28.32 -31.98
N ASN A 450 20.88 27.54 -32.06
CA ASN A 450 20.10 27.41 -33.30
C ASN A 450 19.46 28.74 -33.79
N ASN A 451 19.35 29.75 -32.92
CA ASN A 451 18.89 31.09 -33.27
C ASN A 451 20.02 32.06 -33.68
N GLY A 452 21.27 31.58 -33.73
CA GLY A 452 22.45 32.40 -33.97
C GLY A 452 22.88 33.21 -32.74
N LEU A 453 22.33 32.96 -31.56
CA LEU A 453 22.65 33.72 -30.35
C LEU A 453 23.93 33.20 -29.70
N THR A 454 24.84 34.10 -29.35
CA THR A 454 26.03 33.84 -28.53
C THR A 454 25.76 34.16 -27.05
N ALA A 455 26.62 33.69 -26.13
CA ALA A 455 26.50 34.02 -24.72
C ALA A 455 26.43 35.54 -24.43
N PRO A 456 27.25 36.41 -25.07
CA PRO A 456 27.12 37.87 -24.93
C PRO A 456 25.77 38.41 -25.37
N MET A 457 25.18 37.89 -26.45
CA MET A 457 23.85 38.32 -26.91
C MET A 457 22.78 37.95 -25.89
N ILE A 458 22.83 36.73 -25.37
CA ILE A 458 21.88 36.22 -24.38
C ILE A 458 21.98 37.00 -23.06
N ALA A 459 23.19 37.27 -22.57
CA ALA A 459 23.39 38.11 -21.39
C ALA A 459 22.89 39.55 -21.60
N SER A 460 23.06 40.08 -22.82
CA SER A 460 22.58 41.41 -23.21
C SER A 460 21.06 41.50 -23.28
N GLU A 461 20.41 40.45 -23.82
CA GLU A 461 18.95 40.33 -23.88
C GLU A 461 18.32 40.31 -22.47
N ASN A 462 18.98 39.65 -21.53
CA ASN A 462 18.51 39.49 -20.15
C ASN A 462 19.01 40.58 -19.19
N GLY A 463 19.73 41.61 -19.67
CA GLY A 463 20.23 42.70 -18.83
C GLY A 463 21.28 42.29 -17.80
N CYS A 464 22.01 41.20 -18.03
CA CYS A 464 23.02 40.67 -17.10
C CYS A 464 24.35 41.42 -17.24
N HIS A 465 24.39 42.69 -16.83
CA HIS A 465 25.50 43.62 -17.08
C HIS A 465 26.89 43.10 -16.66
N GLN A 466 26.99 42.51 -15.46
CA GLN A 466 28.25 41.94 -14.98
C GLN A 466 28.74 40.77 -15.86
N VAL A 467 27.82 39.93 -16.33
CA VAL A 467 28.13 38.82 -17.24
C VAL A 467 28.56 39.34 -18.60
N VAL A 468 27.87 40.34 -19.16
CA VAL A 468 28.27 41.00 -20.42
C VAL A 468 29.70 41.52 -20.31
N GLU A 469 30.04 42.18 -19.20
CA GLU A 469 31.41 42.67 -18.96
C GLU A 469 32.44 41.54 -18.89
N LEU A 470 32.14 40.42 -18.22
CA LEU A 470 33.03 39.26 -18.16
C LEU A 470 33.26 38.68 -19.56
N LEU A 471 32.20 38.41 -20.31
CA LEU A 471 32.26 37.75 -21.61
C LEU A 471 33.01 38.58 -22.65
N LEU A 472 32.85 39.92 -22.64
CA LEU A 472 33.50 40.81 -23.59
C LEU A 472 34.98 41.07 -23.29
N LYS A 473 35.45 40.76 -22.08
CA LYS A 473 36.86 40.89 -21.71
C LYS A 473 37.70 39.66 -22.09
N VAL A 474 37.05 38.57 -22.51
CA VAL A 474 37.74 37.35 -22.91
C VAL A 474 38.47 37.56 -24.22
N GLU A 475 39.76 37.17 -24.27
CA GLU A 475 40.54 37.23 -25.50
C GLU A 475 39.88 36.33 -26.57
N GLY A 476 39.58 36.90 -27.74
CA GLY A 476 38.93 36.18 -28.84
C GLY A 476 37.40 36.30 -28.86
N ALA A 477 36.77 37.05 -27.96
CA ALA A 477 35.34 37.36 -28.06
C ALA A 477 35.04 38.22 -29.31
N ASP A 478 34.26 37.70 -30.27
CA ASP A 478 33.87 38.45 -31.46
C ASP A 478 32.54 39.18 -31.25
N VAL A 479 32.64 40.48 -31.02
CA VAL A 479 31.51 41.40 -30.79
C VAL A 479 30.66 41.65 -32.03
N ASN A 480 31.12 41.23 -33.22
CA ASN A 480 30.45 41.45 -34.50
C ASN A 480 29.67 40.24 -35.00
N ILE A 481 29.68 39.11 -34.28
CA ILE A 481 28.81 37.98 -34.60
C ILE A 481 27.37 38.46 -34.67
N GLN A 482 26.62 37.97 -35.65
CA GLN A 482 25.23 38.29 -35.88
C GLN A 482 24.36 37.07 -35.67
N ASN A 483 23.24 37.26 -34.99
CA ASN A 483 22.20 36.23 -34.89
C ASN A 483 21.41 36.09 -36.21
N ASN A 484 20.43 35.19 -36.23
CA ASN A 484 19.63 34.93 -37.44
C ASN A 484 18.82 36.16 -37.93
N ASN A 485 18.66 37.19 -37.11
CA ASN A 485 18.01 38.46 -37.47
C ASN A 485 19.02 39.55 -37.91
N GLY A 486 20.32 39.22 -37.97
CA GLY A 486 21.38 40.16 -38.31
C GLY A 486 21.82 41.07 -37.14
N TRP A 487 21.40 40.77 -35.90
CA TRP A 487 21.69 41.60 -34.73
C TRP A 487 22.95 41.14 -34.01
N THR A 488 23.80 42.12 -33.65
CA THR A 488 24.95 41.91 -32.75
C THR A 488 24.53 42.03 -31.29
N ALA A 489 25.39 41.63 -30.35
CA ALA A 489 25.10 41.74 -28.92
C ALA A 489 24.78 43.18 -28.48
N LEU A 490 25.43 44.20 -29.05
CA LEU A 490 25.11 45.61 -28.81
C LEU A 490 23.72 46.01 -29.32
N MET A 491 23.30 45.47 -30.48
CA MET A 491 21.96 45.72 -31.03
C MET A 491 20.89 45.05 -30.16
N VAL A 492 21.13 43.84 -29.68
CA VAL A 492 20.25 43.12 -28.76
C VAL A 492 20.12 43.85 -27.41
N ALA A 493 21.24 44.28 -26.82
CA ALA A 493 21.24 45.11 -25.60
C ALA A 493 20.42 46.39 -25.79
N SER A 494 20.50 46.96 -27.00
CA SER A 494 19.78 48.17 -27.33
C SER A 494 18.28 47.94 -27.46
N ASP A 495 17.85 46.94 -28.22
CA ASP A 495 16.41 46.70 -28.40
C ASP A 495 15.68 46.45 -27.07
N ASN A 496 16.37 45.83 -26.10
CA ASN A 496 15.82 45.51 -24.77
C ASN A 496 15.98 46.64 -23.73
N GLY A 497 16.48 47.83 -24.11
CA GLY A 497 16.56 48.99 -23.21
C GLY A 497 17.78 49.02 -22.27
N HIS A 498 18.77 48.15 -22.48
CA HIS A 498 19.97 48.01 -21.64
C HIS A 498 21.16 48.90 -22.09
N HIS A 499 20.88 50.02 -22.78
CA HIS A 499 21.87 50.81 -23.53
C HIS A 499 22.93 51.55 -22.70
N GLN A 500 22.57 52.09 -21.54
CA GLN A 500 23.45 53.04 -20.82
C GLN A 500 24.63 52.35 -20.13
N GLU A 501 24.47 51.08 -19.76
CA GLU A 501 25.47 50.30 -19.02
C GLU A 501 26.29 49.39 -19.95
N SER A 502 25.81 49.14 -21.17
CA SER A 502 26.47 48.27 -22.16
C SER A 502 27.34 49.04 -23.16
N ALA A 503 26.98 50.26 -23.55
CA ALA A 503 27.68 51.00 -24.61
C ALA A 503 29.16 51.28 -24.29
N GLN A 504 29.50 51.55 -23.03
CA GLN A 504 30.90 51.76 -22.61
C GLN A 504 31.69 50.44 -22.63
N THR A 505 31.07 49.35 -22.21
CA THR A 505 31.67 48.00 -22.20
C THR A 505 31.92 47.49 -23.62
N PHE A 506 30.95 47.62 -24.53
CA PHE A 506 31.11 47.28 -25.94
C PHE A 506 32.12 48.19 -26.65
N TYR A 507 32.19 49.48 -26.30
CA TYR A 507 33.19 50.39 -26.88
C TYR A 507 34.62 49.97 -26.52
N ILE A 508 34.86 49.55 -25.28
CA ILE A 508 36.19 49.08 -24.84
C ILE A 508 36.55 47.76 -25.53
N ALA A 509 35.60 46.84 -25.71
CA ALA A 509 35.83 45.55 -26.36
C ALA A 509 36.15 45.64 -27.87
N CYS A 510 35.83 46.77 -28.51
CA CYS A 510 36.11 47.04 -29.93
C CYS A 510 37.49 47.65 -30.20
N ILE A 511 38.25 48.03 -29.15
CA ILE A 511 39.58 48.66 -29.24
C ILE A 511 40.65 47.61 -28.91
#